data_AF-A0A645J0P6-F1
#
_entry.id   AF-A0A645J0P6-F1
#
_cell.length_a   1.000
_cell.length_b   1.000
_cell.length_c   1.000
_cell.angle_alpha   90.00
_cell.angle_beta   90.00
_cell.angle_gamma   90.00
#
_symmetry.space_group_name_H-M   'P 1'
#
loop_
_entity.id
_entity.type
_entity.pdbx_description
1 polymer ?
#
loop_
_entity_poly.entity_id
_entity_poly.type
_entity_poly.pdbx_seq_one_letter_code
_entity_poly.pdbx_strand_id
1 'polypeptide(L)'
;MFEDVHWNDDGFDAIETAVFGGYIGWEKSTDGLEYFYPDRPVTREELAKTVFLIGDFTPSANTDIADIGTCEEPRIVQTLVDQGIFTLEQGNFNPKRAVTNNEILTALQMVAD
;
A
#
# COMPACT_ATOMS: atom_id res chain seq x y z
N MET A 1 -18.90 -3.89 -8.86
CA MET A 1 -18.91 -2.44 -8.59
C MET A 1 -19.08 -2.31 -7.11
N PHE A 2 -18.25 -1.51 -6.46
CA PHE A 2 -18.29 -1.33 -5.02
C PHE A 2 -19.55 -0.55 -4.62
N GLU A 3 -20.10 -0.84 -3.46
CA GLU A 3 -21.29 -0.14 -2.94
C GLU A 3 -21.01 1.34 -2.61
N ASP A 4 -19.75 1.67 -2.35
CA ASP A 4 -19.28 3.00 -1.96
C ASP A 4 -18.49 3.74 -3.04
N VAL A 5 -18.56 3.25 -4.29
CA VAL A 5 -17.96 3.92 -5.46
C VAL A 5 -18.97 3.91 -6.60
N HIS A 6 -19.41 5.10 -7.01
CA HIS A 6 -20.39 5.26 -8.07
C HIS A 6 -19.72 5.57 -9.41
N TRP A 7 -20.33 5.12 -10.52
CA TRP A 7 -19.77 5.24 -11.87
C TRP A 7 -19.53 6.69 -12.35
N ASN A 8 -20.09 7.69 -11.67
CA ASN A 8 -19.90 9.11 -12.00
C ASN A 8 -18.96 9.84 -11.01
N ASP A 9 -18.33 9.12 -10.08
CA ASP A 9 -17.31 9.69 -9.21
C ASP A 9 -16.05 9.99 -10.02
N ASP A 10 -15.39 11.13 -9.76
CA ASP A 10 -14.20 11.58 -10.50
C ASP A 10 -13.05 10.53 -10.49
N GLY A 11 -13.03 9.65 -9.49
CA GLY A 11 -12.03 8.59 -9.32
C GLY A 11 -12.43 7.21 -9.83
N PHE A 12 -13.65 7.03 -10.35
CA PHE A 12 -14.20 5.70 -10.69
C PHE A 12 -13.26 4.88 -11.58
N ASP A 13 -12.86 5.43 -12.73
CA ASP A 13 -12.03 4.72 -13.71
C ASP A 13 -10.65 4.35 -13.13
N ALA A 14 -10.08 5.22 -12.29
CA ALA A 14 -8.79 4.99 -11.65
C ALA A 14 -8.89 3.87 -10.60
N ILE A 15 -9.95 3.89 -9.79
CA ILE A 15 -10.22 2.86 -8.77
C ILE A 15 -10.43 1.50 -9.44
N GLU A 16 -11.32 1.42 -10.44
CA GLU A 16 -11.58 0.18 -11.18
C GLU A 16 -10.29 -0.36 -11.80
N THR A 17 -9.51 0.49 -12.46
CA THR A 17 -8.25 0.08 -13.09
C THR A 17 -7.25 -0.46 -12.06
N ALA A 18 -7.07 0.23 -10.94
CA ALA A 18 -6.10 -0.16 -9.92
C ALA A 18 -6.52 -1.47 -9.21
N VAL A 19 -7.81 -1.63 -8.91
CA VAL A 19 -8.31 -2.82 -8.22
C VAL A 19 -8.34 -4.03 -9.15
N PHE A 20 -8.85 -3.91 -10.38
CA PHE A 20 -8.84 -5.02 -11.34
C PHE A 20 -7.44 -5.36 -11.85
N GLY A 21 -6.51 -4.40 -11.84
CA GLY A 21 -5.08 -4.66 -12.03
C GLY A 21 -4.43 -5.41 -10.87
N GLY A 22 -5.11 -5.55 -9.73
CA GLY A 22 -4.62 -6.23 -8.53
C GLY A 22 -3.65 -5.39 -7.69
N TYR A 23 -3.52 -4.09 -7.96
CA TYR A 23 -2.57 -3.20 -7.29
C TYR A 23 -3.06 -2.69 -5.93
N ILE A 24 -4.39 -2.61 -5.76
CA ILE A 24 -5.06 -2.11 -4.56
C ILE A 24 -6.15 -3.09 -4.15
N GLY A 25 -6.24 -3.36 -2.85
CA GLY A 25 -7.24 -4.24 -2.26
C GLY A 25 -8.60 -3.56 -2.06
N TRP A 26 -9.59 -4.38 -1.72
CA TRP A 26 -10.95 -4.00 -1.37
C TRP A 26 -11.47 -5.00 -0.33
N GLU A 27 -12.58 -4.67 0.33
CA GLU A 27 -13.12 -5.51 1.40
C GLU A 27 -14.51 -6.04 1.06
N LYS A 28 -14.76 -7.28 1.48
CA LYS A 28 -16.09 -7.88 1.41
C LYS A 28 -16.70 -7.92 2.80
N SER A 29 -17.85 -7.29 2.97
CA SER A 29 -18.60 -7.29 4.23
C SER A 29 -19.26 -8.66 4.47
N THR A 30 -19.77 -8.86 5.69
CA THR A 30 -20.38 -10.12 6.13
C THR A 30 -21.69 -10.46 5.42
N ASP A 31 -22.38 -9.47 4.88
CA ASP A 31 -23.57 -9.61 4.02
C ASP A 31 -23.22 -9.83 2.53
N GLY A 32 -21.93 -9.85 2.19
CA GLY A 32 -21.44 -10.18 0.86
C GLY A 32 -21.32 -9.00 -0.10
N LEU A 33 -21.51 -7.77 0.39
CA LEU A 33 -21.29 -6.54 -0.38
C LEU A 33 -19.79 -6.21 -0.47
N GLU A 34 -19.40 -5.50 -1.52
CA GLU A 34 -18.00 -5.16 -1.81
C GLU A 34 -17.79 -3.65 -1.60
N TYR A 35 -16.74 -3.27 -0.86
CA TYR A 35 -16.42 -1.89 -0.50
C TYR A 35 -14.96 -1.56 -0.79
N PHE A 36 -14.72 -0.36 -1.33
CA PHE A 36 -13.37 0.15 -1.58
C PHE A 36 -12.87 1.10 -0.47
N TYR A 37 -13.78 1.83 0.16
CA TYR A 37 -13.54 2.88 1.14
C TYR A 37 -12.66 4.04 0.63
N PRO A 38 -13.13 4.82 -0.37
CA PRO A 38 -12.33 5.85 -1.03
C PRO A 38 -11.82 6.95 -0.08
N ASP A 39 -12.54 7.21 1.01
CA ASP A 39 -12.17 8.23 2.01
C ASP A 39 -11.26 7.69 3.14
N ARG A 40 -10.98 6.38 3.16
CA ARG A 40 -10.15 5.79 4.20
C ARG A 40 -8.67 6.17 3.96
N PRO A 41 -7.96 6.66 4.99
CA PRO A 41 -6.54 6.91 4.85
C PRO A 41 -5.78 5.62 4.49
N VAL A 42 -4.93 5.71 3.48
CA VAL A 42 -4.02 4.64 3.09
C VAL A 42 -2.97 4.46 4.18
N THR A 43 -2.73 3.23 4.57
CA THR A 43 -1.69 2.87 5.54
C THR A 43 -0.33 2.66 4.87
N ARG A 44 0.74 2.71 5.66
CA ARG A 44 2.10 2.42 5.18
C ARG A 44 2.22 1.03 4.57
N GLU A 45 1.56 0.05 5.16
CA GLU A 45 1.58 -1.32 4.66
C GLU A 45 0.83 -1.47 3.33
N GLU A 46 -0.32 -0.80 3.17
CA GLU A 46 -1.04 -0.78 1.90
C GLU A 46 -0.20 -0.14 0.80
N LEU A 47 0.43 1.01 1.08
CA LEU A 47 1.33 1.64 0.12
C LEU A 47 2.52 0.74 -0.22
N ALA A 48 3.13 0.07 0.77
CA ALA A 48 4.24 -0.85 0.55
C ALA A 48 3.85 -2.01 -0.37
N LYS A 49 2.68 -2.62 -0.17
CA LYS A 49 2.15 -3.66 -1.06
C LYS A 49 1.98 -3.15 -2.48
N THR A 50 1.32 -2.00 -2.67
CA THR A 50 1.13 -1.41 -4.00
C THR A 50 2.46 -1.12 -4.69
N VAL A 51 3.39 -0.47 -3.98
CA VAL A 51 4.73 -0.14 -4.48
C VAL A 51 5.48 -1.40 -4.91
N PHE A 52 5.46 -2.45 -4.09
CA PHE A 52 6.09 -3.72 -4.41
C PHE A 52 5.52 -4.37 -5.68
N LEU A 53 4.20 -4.27 -5.90
CA LEU A 53 3.52 -4.86 -7.06
C LEU A 53 3.81 -4.12 -8.38
N ILE A 54 4.08 -2.82 -8.33
CA ILE A 54 4.34 -2.01 -9.53
C ILE A 54 5.82 -1.90 -9.88
N GLY A 55 6.72 -2.25 -8.96
CA GLY A 55 8.17 -2.16 -9.16
C GLY A 55 8.90 -3.49 -9.26
N ASP A 56 10.19 -3.42 -9.59
CA ASP A 56 11.07 -4.58 -9.63
C ASP A 56 12.02 -4.53 -8.42
N PHE A 57 11.86 -5.47 -7.49
CA PHE A 57 12.60 -5.49 -6.24
C PHE A 57 13.27 -6.83 -6.02
N THR A 58 14.56 -6.80 -5.68
CA THR A 58 15.29 -7.99 -5.25
C THR A 58 15.12 -8.20 -3.74
N PRO A 59 14.65 -9.37 -3.29
CA PRO A 59 14.52 -9.66 -1.86
C PRO A 59 15.84 -9.50 -1.09
N SER A 60 15.78 -8.85 0.07
CA SER A 60 16.91 -8.66 0.98
C SER A 60 16.46 -8.68 2.44
N ALA A 61 17.41 -8.80 3.37
CA ALA A 61 17.15 -8.73 4.82
C ALA A 61 18.38 -8.18 5.57
N ASN A 62 18.63 -6.88 5.43
CA ASN A 62 19.82 -6.21 5.96
C ASN A 62 19.52 -5.26 7.13
N THR A 63 18.32 -4.68 7.15
CA THR A 63 17.92 -3.68 8.15
C THR A 63 17.13 -4.32 9.28
N ASP A 64 17.45 -3.97 10.52
CA ASP A 64 16.65 -4.38 11.68
C ASP A 64 15.41 -3.49 11.81
N ILE A 65 14.23 -4.11 11.79
CA ILE A 65 12.93 -3.44 11.84
C ILE A 65 12.17 -3.97 13.06
N ALA A 66 12.02 -3.12 14.08
CA ALA A 66 11.60 -3.55 15.41
C ALA A 66 10.18 -4.16 15.45
N ASP A 67 9.26 -3.65 14.62
CA ASP A 67 7.86 -4.05 14.55
C ASP A 67 7.54 -4.90 13.32
N ILE A 68 8.54 -5.49 12.66
CA ILE A 68 8.36 -6.27 11.42
C ILE A 68 7.39 -7.45 11.59
N GLY A 69 7.36 -8.05 12.79
CA GLY A 69 6.43 -9.14 13.12
C GLY A 69 4.96 -8.71 13.25
N THR A 70 4.68 -7.40 13.20
CA THR A 70 3.31 -6.84 13.20
C THR A 70 2.79 -6.52 11.80
N CYS A 71 3.65 -6.61 10.78
CA CYS A 71 3.27 -6.46 9.38
C CYS A 71 2.60 -7.74 8.88
N GLU A 72 1.56 -7.59 8.07
CA GLU A 72 0.93 -8.67 7.33
C GLU A 72 1.88 -9.30 6.30
N GLU A 73 2.71 -8.48 5.64
CA GLU A 73 3.68 -8.94 4.63
C GLU A 73 5.14 -8.55 4.99
N PRO A 74 5.75 -9.19 6.00
CA PRO A 74 7.09 -8.84 6.50
C PRO A 74 8.18 -8.79 5.43
N ARG A 75 8.13 -9.70 4.44
CA ARG A 75 9.15 -9.78 3.38
C ARG A 75 9.10 -8.59 2.43
N ILE A 76 7.90 -8.11 2.12
CA ILE A 76 7.71 -6.93 1.26
C ILE A 76 8.27 -5.71 2.00
N VAL A 77 7.86 -5.52 3.25
CA VAL A 77 8.31 -4.41 4.10
C VAL A 77 9.84 -4.41 4.24
N GLN A 78 10.43 -5.57 4.56
CA GLN A 78 11.89 -5.69 4.68
C GLN A 78 12.61 -5.28 3.39
N THR A 79 12.16 -5.79 2.25
CA THR A 79 12.78 -5.54 0.95
C THR A 79 12.75 -4.04 0.62
N LEU A 80 11.61 -3.40 0.83
CA LEU A 80 11.44 -1.98 0.51
C LEU A 80 12.21 -1.06 1.47
N VAL A 81 12.34 -1.43 2.74
CA VAL A 81 13.16 -0.68 3.70
C VAL A 81 14.64 -0.81 3.35
N ASP A 82 15.12 -2.01 3.04
CA ASP A 82 16.52 -2.25 2.68
C ASP A 82 16.94 -1.51 1.40
N GLN A 83 16.01 -1.35 0.45
CA GLN A 83 16.25 -0.61 -0.78
C GLN A 83 16.02 0.90 -0.64
N GLY A 84 15.72 1.39 0.56
CA GLY A 84 15.57 2.82 0.85
C GLY A 84 14.24 3.41 0.38
N ILE A 85 13.29 2.58 -0.04
CA ILE A 85 11.95 3.03 -0.47
C ILE A 85 11.15 3.55 0.72
N PHE A 86 11.26 2.87 1.86
CA PHE A 86 10.63 3.27 3.11
C PHE A 86 11.68 3.50 4.20
N THR A 87 11.55 4.61 4.92
CA THR A 87 12.38 4.90 6.09
C THR A 87 11.69 4.48 7.38
N LEU A 88 12.48 4.05 8.38
CA LEU A 88 11.99 3.72 9.71
C LEU A 88 11.80 4.97 10.59
N GLU A 89 10.79 4.92 11.44
CA GLU A 89 10.49 5.92 12.46
C GLU A 89 10.90 5.34 13.82
N GLN A 90 12.02 5.82 14.37
CA GLN A 90 12.57 5.31 15.64
C GLN A 90 12.80 3.78 15.61
N GLY A 91 13.21 3.24 14.46
CA GLY A 91 13.44 1.79 14.27
C GLY A 91 12.18 0.98 13.93
N ASN A 92 11.00 1.61 13.83
CA ASN A 92 9.75 0.95 13.49
C ASN A 92 9.29 1.31 12.08
N PHE A 93 8.59 0.39 11.42
CA PHE A 93 7.92 0.63 10.17
C PHE A 93 6.53 1.27 10.36
N ASN A 94 5.84 1.01 11.46
CA ASN A 94 4.49 1.50 11.77
C ASN A 94 3.44 1.12 10.70
N PRO A 95 3.16 -0.18 10.47
CA PRO A 95 2.39 -0.65 9.30
C PRO A 95 0.99 -0.02 9.17
N LYS A 96 0.34 0.24 10.30
CA LYS A 96 -1.03 0.80 10.36
C LYS A 96 -1.08 2.33 10.34
N ARG A 97 0.06 3.02 10.31
CA ARG A 97 0.08 4.50 10.25
C ARG A 97 -0.41 4.94 8.88
N ALA A 98 -1.30 5.93 8.86
CA ALA A 98 -1.70 6.60 7.63
C ALA A 98 -0.52 7.34 6.99
N VAL A 99 -0.33 7.17 5.68
CA VAL A 99 0.69 7.91 4.91
C VAL A 99 0.21 9.31 4.54
N THR A 100 1.16 10.22 4.36
CA THR A 100 0.90 11.53 3.76
C THR A 100 1.02 11.47 2.23
N ASN A 101 0.42 12.43 1.53
CA ASN A 101 0.54 12.54 0.06
C ASN A 101 2.01 12.61 -0.40
N ASN A 102 2.87 13.29 0.36
CA ASN A 102 4.30 13.39 0.03
C ASN A 102 5.01 12.04 0.12
N GLU A 103 4.64 11.19 1.08
CA GLU A 103 5.19 9.84 1.19
C GLU A 103 4.74 8.96 0.00
N ILE A 104 3.48 9.08 -0.41
CA ILE A 104 2.97 8.39 -1.61
C ILE A 104 3.76 8.81 -2.84
N LEU A 105 3.90 10.11 -3.09
CA LEU A 105 4.64 10.63 -4.24
C LEU A 105 6.10 10.19 -4.23
N THR A 106 6.76 10.26 -3.07
CA THR A 106 8.17 9.85 -2.92
C THR A 106 8.34 8.37 -3.23
N ALA A 107 7.46 7.51 -2.72
CA ALA A 107 7.54 6.07 -2.98
C ALA A 107 7.29 5.75 -4.47
N LEU A 108 6.29 6.38 -5.10
CA LEU A 108 5.99 6.14 -6.51
C LEU A 108 7.09 6.64 -7.46
N GLN A 109 7.75 7.75 -7.14
CA GLN A 109 8.88 8.27 -7.92
C GLN A 109 10.04 7.29 -7.99
N MET A 110 10.30 6.55 -6.91
CA MET A 110 11.39 5.56 -6.87
C MET A 110 11.13 4.31 -7.71
N VAL A 111 9.94 4.17 -8.30
CA VAL A 111 9.53 3.01 -9.11
C VAL A 111 9.30 3.37 -10.58
N ALA A 112 9.13 4.65 -10.89
CA ALA A 112 8.79 5.12 -12.23
C ALA A 112 10.01 5.41 -13.14
N ASP A 113 11.22 5.11 -12.66
CA ASP A 113 12.51 5.25 -13.38
C ASP A 113 12.93 3.93 -14.07
#